data_AF-A0A086MRW7-F1
#
_entry.id   AF-A0A086MRW7-F1
#
_cell.length_a   1.000
_cell.length_b   1.000
_cell.length_c   1.000
_cell.angle_alpha   90.00
_cell.angle_beta   90.00
_cell.angle_gamma   90.00
#
_symmetry.space_group_name_H-M   'P 1'
#
loop_
_entity.id
_entity.type
_entity.pdbx_description
1 polymer ?
#
loop_
_entity_poly.entity_id
_entity_poly.type
_entity_poly.pdbx_seq_one_letter_code
_entity_poly.pdbx_strand_id
1 'polypeptide(L)' 'MSMPDIRVEKGLAEPEEVAAITAILMARAAARPAEIAPAHHGRVRAGWRRLEREPGFHAPHSWQR' A
#
# COMPACT_ATOMS: atom_id res chain seq x y z
N MET A 1 7.74 26.42 -9.57
CA MET A 1 8.66 25.28 -9.81
C MET A 1 7.82 24.01 -9.73
N SER A 2 7.64 23.26 -10.82
CA SER A 2 6.88 22.01 -10.79
C SER A 2 7.69 20.97 -10.01
N MET A 3 7.15 20.43 -8.93
CA MET A 3 7.74 19.25 -8.30
C MET A 3 7.38 18.01 -9.13
N PRO A 4 8.33 17.09 -9.35
CA PRO A 4 8.04 15.84 -10.06
C PRO A 4 7.06 15.00 -9.22
N ASP A 5 6.15 14.30 -9.90
CA ASP A 5 5.12 13.48 -9.25
C ASP A 5 5.70 12.30 -8.43
N ILE A 6 6.93 11.87 -8.76
CA ILE A 6 7.67 10.81 -8.06
C ILE A 6 9.14 11.24 -7.89
N ARG A 7 9.72 10.99 -6.72
CA ARG A 7 11.12 11.26 -6.40
C ARG A 7 11.80 10.08 -5.71
N VAL A 8 13.04 9.80 -6.07
CA VAL A 8 13.90 8.82 -5.40
C VAL A 8 14.66 9.53 -4.28
N GLU A 9 14.38 9.17 -3.03
CA GLU A 9 15.04 9.79 -1.86
C GLU A 9 16.38 9.14 -1.51
N LYS A 10 16.53 7.85 -1.83
CA LYS A 10 17.69 7.03 -1.47
C LYS A 10 17.95 5.99 -2.56
N GLY A 11 19.23 5.72 -2.81
CA GLY A 11 19.66 4.79 -3.86
C GLY A 11 19.56 5.38 -5.26
N LEU A 12 19.87 4.55 -6.25
CA LEU A 12 19.63 4.83 -7.66
C LEU A 12 18.49 3.92 -8.12
N ALA A 13 17.51 4.47 -8.82
CA ALA A 13 16.50 3.67 -9.50
C ALA A 13 16.79 3.77 -11.00
N GLU A 14 16.82 2.63 -11.67
CA GLU A 14 16.94 2.62 -13.13
C GLU A 14 15.66 3.23 -13.75
N PRO A 15 15.74 3.83 -14.95
CA PRO A 15 14.59 4.42 -15.62
C PRO A 15 13.40 3.45 -15.74
N GLU A 16 13.68 2.17 -15.96
CA GLU A 16 12.70 1.08 -16.05
C GLU A 16 11.93 0.87 -14.74
N GLU A 17 12.61 1.01 -13.60
CA GLU A 17 11.98 0.84 -12.27
C GLU A 17 11.03 2.00 -11.97
N VAL A 18 11.44 3.23 -12.29
CA VAL A 18 10.58 4.42 -12.16
C VAL A 18 9.37 4.33 -13.10
N ALA A 19 9.58 3.86 -14.32
CA ALA A 19 8.52 3.64 -15.30
C ALA A 19 7.53 2.56 -14.83
N ALA A 20 8.01 1.46 -14.26
CA ALA A 20 7.18 0.39 -13.73
C ALA A 20 6.28 0.89 -12.58
N ILE A 21 6.84 1.65 -11.63
CA ILE A 21 6.06 2.24 -10.53
C ILE A 21 5.01 3.20 -11.08
N THR A 22 5.38 4.06 -12.03
CA THR A 22 4.46 5.00 -12.68
C THR A 22 3.31 4.26 -13.37
N ALA A 23 3.62 3.22 -14.14
CA ALA A 23 2.63 2.39 -14.83
C ALA A 23 1.64 1.74 -13.86
N ILE A 24 2.13 1.18 -12.75
CA ILE A 24 1.28 0.59 -11.71
C ILE A 24 0.36 1.65 -11.09
N LEU A 25 0.89 2.83 -10.74
CA LEU A 25 0.10 3.90 -10.15
C LEU A 25 -1.01 4.39 -11.10
N MET A 26 -0.68 4.55 -12.38
CA MET A 26 -1.65 4.92 -13.42
C MET A 26 -2.71 3.83 -13.62
N ALA A 27 -2.30 2.55 -13.69
CA ALA A 27 -3.24 1.43 -13.81
C ALA A 27 -4.20 1.37 -12.61
N ARG A 28 -3.69 1.58 -11.38
CA ARG A 28 -4.54 1.62 -10.18
C ARG A 28 -5.45 2.84 -10.14
N ALA A 29 -5.02 3.98 -10.64
CA ALA A 29 -5.87 5.16 -10.76
C ALA A 29 -7.02 4.91 -11.75
N ALA A 30 -6.71 4.31 -12.90
CA ALA A 30 -7.70 3.94 -13.92
C ALA A 30 -8.67 2.85 -13.44
N ALA A 31 -8.20 1.92 -12.60
CA ALA A 31 -9.02 0.83 -12.06
C ALA A 31 -9.88 1.21 -10.85
N ARG A 32 -9.90 2.50 -10.43
CA ARG A 32 -10.78 2.92 -9.33
C ARG A 32 -12.24 2.80 -9.77
N PRO A 33 -13.07 2.00 -9.07
CA PRO A 33 -14.50 1.99 -9.33
C PRO A 33 -15.06 3.41 -9.17
N ALA A 34 -15.88 3.86 -10.12
CA ALA A 34 -16.61 5.11 -10.01
C ALA A 34 -17.44 5.05 -8.70
N GLU A 35 -17.09 5.91 -7.75
CA GLU A 35 -17.71 6.14 -6.44
C GLU A 35 -18.85 5.18 -6.05
N ILE A 36 -18.52 4.16 -5.27
CA ILE A 36 -19.46 3.72 -4.24
C ILE A 36 -19.38 4.80 -3.17
N ALA A 37 -20.51 5.47 -2.94
CA ALA A 37 -20.74 6.52 -1.94
C ALA A 37 -19.93 6.32 -0.65
N PRO A 38 -19.59 7.39 0.09
CA PRO A 38 -18.76 7.30 1.29
C PRO A 38 -19.53 6.58 2.41
N ALA A 39 -19.54 5.25 2.38
CA ALA A 39 -19.71 4.49 3.59
C ALA A 39 -18.53 4.89 4.47
N HIS A 40 -18.82 5.23 5.72
CA HIS A 40 -17.87 5.73 6.70
C HIS A 40 -16.87 4.62 7.07
N HIS A 41 -16.00 4.24 6.13
CA HIS A 41 -14.96 3.27 6.34
C HIS A 41 -13.92 3.95 7.22
N GLY A 42 -13.99 3.68 8.52
CA GLY A 42 -12.98 4.10 9.48
C GLY A 42 -11.60 3.89 8.87
N ARG A 43 -10.77 4.94 8.93
CA ARG A 43 -9.48 5.06 8.24
C ARG A 43 -8.83 3.69 8.07
N VAL A 44 -8.47 3.33 6.83
CA VAL A 44 -7.66 2.15 6.52
C VAL A 44 -6.31 2.33 7.19
N ARG A 45 -6.24 1.96 8.47
CA ARG A 45 -5.00 1.87 9.21
C ARG A 45 -4.33 0.60 8.73
N ALA A 46 -3.12 0.73 8.20
CA ALA A 46 -2.27 -0.42 8.02
C ALA A 46 -2.22 -1.19 9.35
N GLY A 47 -2.53 -2.48 9.31
CA GLY A 47 -2.73 -3.35 10.47
C GLY A 47 -1.44 -3.70 11.21
N TRP A 48 -0.56 -2.71 11.40
CA TRP A 48 0.65 -2.82 12.19
C TRP A 48 0.22 -3.15 13.62
N ARG A 49 0.25 -4.45 13.92
CA ARG A 49 0.03 -4.96 15.26
C ARG A 49 1.33 -4.85 16.02
N ARG A 50 1.24 -4.40 17.27
CA ARG A 50 2.33 -4.44 18.22
C ARG A 50 2.59 -5.89 18.57
N LEU A 51 3.64 -6.46 17.98
CA LEU A 51 3.99 -7.87 18.14
C LEU A 51 4.28 -8.21 19.61
N GLU A 52 4.71 -7.22 20.40
CA GLU A 52 4.91 -7.33 21.85
C GLU A 52 3.60 -7.54 22.65
N ARG A 53 2.43 -7.30 22.05
CA ARG A 53 1.11 -7.52 22.66
C ARG A 53 0.41 -8.78 22.13
N GLU A 54 1.03 -9.47 21.19
CA GLU A 54 0.48 -10.69 20.63
C GLU A 54 0.88 -11.87 21.53
N PRO A 55 -0.03 -12.83 21.82
CA PRO A 55 0.33 -14.04 22.55
C PRO A 55 1.50 -14.73 21.85
N GLY A 56 2.59 -15.00 22.59
CA GLY A 56 3.81 -15.59 22.02
C GLY A 56 3.62 -17.00 21.43
N PHE A 57 2.43 -17.57 21.57
CA PHE A 57 2.05 -18.84 20.97
C PHE A 57 0.68 -18.72 20.28
N HIS A 58 0.67 -18.90 18.96
CA HIS A 58 -0.55 -19.18 18.21
C HIS A 58 -0.60 -20.66 17.88
N ALA A 59 -1.78 -21.25 18.02
CA ALA A 59 -1.98 -22.63 17.61
C ALA A 59 -1.68 -22.78 16.10
N PRO A 60 -1.06 -23.89 15.66
CA PRO A 60 -0.64 -24.10 14.27
C PRO A 60 -1.74 -24.00 13.21
N HIS A 61 -3.02 -23.93 13.61
CA HIS A 61 -4.18 -23.83 12.72
C HIS A 61 -4.77 -22.41 12.65
N SER A 62 -4.10 -21.39 13.18
CA SER A 62 -4.61 -20.01 13.20
C SER A 62 -4.53 -19.28 11.85
N TRP A 63 -3.80 -19.83 10.87
CA TRP A 63 -3.57 -19.24 9.55
C TRP A 63 -4.59 -19.67 8.49
N GLN A 64 -5.50 -20.58 8.83
CA GLN A 64 -6.39 -21.22 7.86
C GLN A 64 -7.79 -20.56 7.79
N ARG A 65 -7.94 -19.31 8.25
CA ARG A 65 -9.21 -18.58 8.22
C ARG A 65 -9.08 -17.27 7.44
#